data_AF-X0W7J9-F1
#
_entry.id   AF-X0W7J9-F1
#
_cell.length_a   1.000
_cell.length_b   1.000
_cell.length_c   1.000
_cell.angle_alpha   90.00
_cell.angle_beta   90.00
_cell.angle_gamma   90.00
#
_symmetry.space_group_name_H-M   'P 1'
#
loop_
_entity.id
_entity.type
_entity.pdbx_description
1 polymer ?
#
loop_
_entity_poly.entity_id
_entity_poly.type
_entity_poly.pdbx_seq_one_letter_code
_entity_poly.pdbx_strand_id
1 'polypeptide(L)'
;VTMDIVTYTGYKLKKWRGALISTVVFILPSFILMVILAMLYDKYSLTPKIAGILQCLGAAVTGLILSVALKLTKVEMKDYRELCVLIWAFASALIFKLDIVVIVGLCGLVGIVIYHDEPKKP
;
A
#
# COMPACT_ATOMS: atom_id res chain seq x y z
N VAL A 1 3.50 -10.08 6.33
CA VAL A 1 4.06 -11.05 7.30
C VAL A 1 3.14 -11.26 8.51
N THR A 2 2.78 -10.22 9.28
CA THR A 2 1.91 -10.36 10.47
C THR A 2 0.46 -10.77 10.14
N MET A 3 -0.11 -10.26 9.05
CA MET A 3 -1.44 -10.72 8.58
C MET A 3 -1.41 -12.20 8.13
N ASP A 4 -0.32 -12.62 7.49
CA ASP A 4 -0.16 -13.98 6.97
C ASP A 4 -0.11 -15.01 8.10
N ILE A 5 0.65 -14.74 9.16
CA ILE A 5 0.73 -15.62 10.34
C ILE A 5 -0.61 -15.72 11.08
N VAL A 6 -1.37 -14.62 11.16
CA VAL A 6 -2.69 -14.58 11.80
C VAL A 6 -3.71 -15.36 10.96
N THR A 7 -3.68 -15.20 9.64
CA THR A 7 -4.56 -15.93 8.71
C THR A 7 -4.24 -17.42 8.68
N TYR A 8 -2.96 -17.80 8.68
CA TYR A 8 -2.53 -19.19 8.73
C TYR A 8 -2.90 -19.87 10.05
N THR A 9 -2.76 -19.15 11.17
CA THR A 9 -3.19 -19.64 12.49
C THR A 9 -4.71 -19.83 12.51
N GLY A 10 -5.48 -18.86 12.01
CA GLY A 10 -6.94 -19.00 11.86
C GLY A 10 -7.36 -20.16 10.96
N TYR A 11 -6.61 -20.43 9.89
CA TYR A 11 -6.83 -21.55 9.00
C TYR A 11 -6.65 -22.91 9.72
N LYS A 12 -5.65 -23.02 10.60
CA LYS A 12 -5.35 -24.27 11.31
C LYS A 12 -6.43 -24.64 12.35
N LEU A 13 -7.15 -23.67 12.91
CA LEU A 13 -8.20 -23.91 13.91
C LEU A 13 -9.58 -24.28 13.32
N LYS A 14 -10.01 -23.64 12.21
CA LYS A 14 -11.37 -23.83 11.66
C LYS A 14 -11.41 -23.90 10.11
N LYS A 15 -10.29 -24.26 9.47
CA LYS A 15 -10.14 -24.25 8.01
C LYS A 15 -10.52 -22.87 7.45
N TRP A 16 -11.40 -22.82 6.44
CA TRP A 16 -11.83 -21.59 5.77
C TRP A 16 -12.55 -20.58 6.65
N ARG A 17 -13.43 -21.04 7.57
CA ARG A 17 -14.20 -20.13 8.44
C ARG A 17 -13.30 -19.41 9.44
N GLY A 18 -12.24 -20.07 9.92
CA GLY A 18 -11.29 -19.46 10.85
C GLY A 18 -10.40 -18.41 10.17
N ALA A 19 -9.94 -18.67 8.95
CA ALA A 19 -9.17 -17.69 8.17
C ALA A 19 -9.97 -16.40 7.91
N LEU A 20 -11.24 -16.52 7.51
CA LEU A 20 -12.09 -15.35 7.23
C LEU A 20 -12.30 -14.48 8.48
N ILE A 21 -12.59 -15.10 9.63
CA ILE A 21 -12.81 -14.38 10.89
C ILE A 21 -11.52 -13.70 11.35
N SER A 22 -10.36 -14.37 11.23
CA SER A 22 -9.06 -13.80 11.59
C SER A 22 -8.72 -12.56 10.75
N THR A 23 -8.98 -12.59 9.45
CA THR A 23 -8.77 -11.41 8.59
C THR A 23 -9.71 -10.27 8.95
N VAL A 24 -11.00 -10.56 9.17
CA VAL A 24 -11.99 -9.54 9.54
C VAL A 24 -11.64 -8.90 10.88
N VAL A 25 -11.32 -9.68 11.91
CA VAL A 25 -10.95 -9.19 13.24
C VAL A 25 -9.66 -8.37 13.21
N PHE A 26 -8.73 -8.64 12.29
CA PHE A 26 -7.51 -7.83 12.14
C PHE A 26 -7.78 -6.44 11.55
N ILE A 27 -8.69 -6.35 10.58
CA ILE A 27 -9.05 -5.08 9.91
C ILE A 27 -10.01 -4.25 10.76
N LEU A 28 -10.92 -4.91 11.49
CA LEU A 28 -11.96 -4.28 12.31
C LEU A 28 -11.46 -3.20 13.28
N PRO A 29 -10.38 -3.37 14.07
CA PRO A 29 -9.90 -2.33 14.98
C PRO A 29 -9.42 -1.08 14.23
N SER A 30 -8.80 -1.23 13.07
CA SER A 30 -8.39 -0.10 12.23
C SER A 30 -9.60 0.64 11.66
N PHE A 31 -10.63 -0.10 11.24
CA PHE A 31 -11.88 0.48 10.76
C PHE A 31 -12.60 1.28 11.86
N ILE A 32 -12.68 0.73 13.07
CA ILE A 32 -13.27 1.42 14.22
C ILE A 32 -12.54 2.73 14.51
N LEU A 33 -11.19 2.71 14.52
CA LEU A 33 -10.38 3.92 14.70
C LEU A 33 -10.67 4.96 13.62
N MET A 34 -10.74 4.55 12.34
CA MET A 34 -11.04 5.46 11.23
C MET A 34 -12.41 6.13 11.40
N VAL A 35 -13.44 5.36 11.77
CA VAL A 35 -14.80 5.90 11.98
C VAL A 35 -14.84 6.88 13.16
N ILE A 36 -14.17 6.55 14.26
CA ILE A 36 -14.08 7.45 15.43
C ILE A 36 -13.39 8.76 15.02
N LEU A 37 -12.27 8.68 14.30
CA LEU A 37 -11.57 9.87 13.80
C LEU A 37 -12.44 10.68 12.84
N ALA A 38 -13.20 10.04 11.96
CA ALA A 38 -14.10 10.73 11.03
C ALA A 38 -15.23 11.47 11.76
N MET A 39 -15.86 10.85 12.77
CA MET A 39 -16.87 11.53 13.59
C MET A 39 -16.28 12.71 14.38
N LEU A 40 -15.05 12.55 14.87
CA LEU A 40 -14.34 13.62 15.57
C LEU A 40 -13.98 14.75 14.59
N TYR A 41 -13.51 14.41 13.40
CA TYR A 41 -13.21 15.37 12.35
C TYR A 41 -14.43 16.25 12.04
N ASP A 42 -15.62 15.65 11.87
CA ASP A 42 -16.85 16.39 11.55
C ASP A 42 -17.25 17.36 12.68
N LYS A 43 -17.15 16.93 13.95
CA LYS A 43 -17.44 17.80 15.11
C LYS A 43 -16.45 18.95 15.30
N TYR A 44 -15.19 18.78 14.89
CA TYR A 44 -14.11 19.73 15.17
C TYR A 44 -13.65 20.53 13.92
N SER A 45 -14.22 20.26 12.74
CA SER A 45 -13.85 20.93 11.48
C SER A 45 -14.13 22.43 11.44
N LEU A 46 -14.98 22.96 12.32
CA LEU A 46 -15.35 24.39 12.34
C LEU A 46 -14.32 25.33 13.00
N THR A 47 -13.30 24.80 13.67
CA THR A 47 -12.34 25.65 14.40
C THR A 47 -11.05 25.87 13.59
N PRO A 48 -10.64 27.12 13.26
CA PRO A 48 -9.48 27.40 12.40
C PRO A 48 -8.15 26.88 12.94
N LYS A 49 -8.05 26.61 14.24
CA LYS A 49 -6.88 26.01 14.89
C LYS A 49 -6.64 24.55 14.46
N ILE A 50 -7.69 23.84 14.05
CA ILE A 50 -7.65 22.41 13.71
C ILE A 50 -7.38 22.23 12.20
N ALA A 51 -7.83 23.17 11.37
CA ALA A 51 -7.53 23.21 9.94
C ALA A 51 -6.01 23.23 9.63
N GLY A 52 -5.21 23.96 10.43
CA GLY A 52 -3.75 23.97 10.27
C GLY A 52 -3.11 22.62 10.58
N ILE A 53 -3.56 21.94 11.64
CA ILE A 53 -3.07 20.61 12.03
C ILE A 53 -3.41 19.57 10.96
N LEU A 54 -4.60 19.67 10.35
CA LEU A 54 -5.04 18.77 9.28
C LEU A 54 -4.21 18.94 8.00
N GLN A 55 -3.80 20.17 7.65
CA GLN A 55 -2.87 20.39 6.55
C GLN A 55 -1.49 19.78 6.83
N CYS A 56 -0.98 19.94 8.06
CA CYS A 56 0.27 19.28 8.47
C CYS A 56 0.14 17.74 8.46
N LEU A 57 -1.03 17.20 8.85
CA LEU A 57 -1.30 15.77 8.78
C LEU A 57 -1.31 15.29 7.33
N GLY A 58 -1.96 16.02 6.41
CA GLY A 58 -1.91 15.74 4.98
C GLY A 58 -0.48 15.71 4.45
N ALA A 59 0.33 16.70 4.80
CA ALA A 59 1.75 16.76 4.44
C ALA A 59 2.59 15.63 5.08
N ALA A 60 2.26 15.22 6.31
CA ALA A 60 2.94 14.11 6.99
C ALA A 60 2.61 12.76 6.32
N VAL A 61 1.35 12.55 5.94
CA VAL A 61 0.91 11.33 5.26
C VAL A 61 1.54 11.22 3.88
N THR A 62 1.62 12.31 3.10
CA THR A 62 2.31 12.28 1.81
C THR A 62 3.80 11.98 1.96
N GLY A 63 4.46 12.55 2.97
CA GLY A 63 5.86 12.22 3.30
C GLY A 63 6.05 10.76 3.72
N LEU A 64 5.13 10.20 4.51
CA LEU A 64 5.14 8.79 4.90
C LEU A 64 5.02 7.88 3.68
N ILE A 65 4.05 8.15 2.80
CA ILE A 65 3.84 7.38 1.57
C ILE A 65 5.11 7.41 0.71
N LEU A 66 5.74 8.58 0.56
CA LEU A 66 7.00 8.72 -0.17
C LEU A 66 8.13 7.88 0.46
N SER A 67 8.27 7.92 1.78
CA SER A 67 9.29 7.13 2.49
C SER A 67 9.07 5.63 2.32
N VAL A 68 7.82 5.17 2.41
CA VAL A 68 7.45 3.77 2.18
C VAL A 68 7.76 3.37 0.74
N ALA A 69 7.39 4.20 -0.25
CA ALA A 69 7.67 3.96 -1.65
C ALA A 69 9.18 3.78 -1.89
N LEU A 70 10.01 4.72 -1.41
CA LEU A 70 11.46 4.64 -1.56
C LEU A 70 12.07 3.41 -0.88
N LYS A 71 11.53 3.02 0.28
CA LYS A 71 11.99 1.83 1.00
C LYS A 71 11.65 0.56 0.23
N LEU A 72 10.44 0.46 -0.31
CA LEU A 72 10.02 -0.69 -1.12
C LEU A 72 10.87 -0.80 -2.38
N THR A 73 11.11 0.31 -3.07
CA THR A 73 11.99 0.35 -4.24
C THR A 73 13.40 -0.19 -3.94
N LYS A 74 14.02 0.21 -2.83
CA LYS A 74 15.35 -0.29 -2.44
C LYS A 74 15.37 -1.77 -2.06
N VAL A 75 14.26 -2.30 -1.53
CA VAL A 75 14.15 -3.71 -1.16
C VAL A 75 14.03 -4.59 -2.41
N GLU A 76 13.38 -4.08 -3.46
CA GLU A 76 13.22 -4.84 -4.70
C GLU A 76 14.38 -4.67 -5.68
N MET A 77 15.09 -3.53 -5.68
CA MET A 77 16.23 -3.28 -6.56
C MET A 77 17.40 -4.23 -6.32
N LYS A 78 17.51 -5.26 -7.16
CA LYS A 78 18.62 -6.23 -7.15
C LYS A 78 19.46 -6.18 -8.44
N ASP A 79 18.97 -5.58 -9.53
CA ASP A 79 19.66 -5.57 -10.84
C ASP A 79 19.48 -4.28 -11.69
N TYR A 80 20.36 -4.05 -12.68
CA TYR A 80 20.31 -2.90 -13.61
C TYR A 80 19.07 -2.90 -14.51
N ARG A 81 18.45 -4.07 -14.73
CA ARG A 81 17.20 -4.20 -15.51
C ARG A 81 15.98 -3.67 -14.77
N GLU A 82 15.93 -3.84 -13.45
CA GLU A 82 14.84 -3.32 -12.62
C GLU A 82 14.87 -1.80 -12.55
N LEU A 83 16.06 -1.19 -12.66
CA LEU A 83 16.22 0.25 -12.78
C LEU A 83 15.56 0.79 -14.06
N CYS A 84 15.68 0.11 -15.21
CA CYS A 84 15.01 0.52 -16.44
C CYS A 84 13.49 0.45 -16.34
N VAL A 85 12.96 -0.63 -15.74
CA VAL A 85 11.50 -0.78 -15.52
C VAL A 85 10.99 0.27 -14.54
N LEU A 86 11.74 0.55 -13.48
CA LEU A 86 11.40 1.60 -12.53
C LEU A 86 11.39 2.99 -13.18
N ILE A 87 12.39 3.32 -14.01
CA ILE A 87 12.44 4.61 -14.71
C ILE A 87 11.25 4.74 -15.68
N TRP A 88 10.88 3.66 -16.37
CA TRP A 88 9.70 3.64 -17.23
C TRP A 88 8.38 3.76 -16.46
N ALA A 89 8.25 3.05 -15.34
CA ALA A 89 7.10 3.15 -14.45
C ALA A 89 6.97 4.55 -13.82
N PHE A 90 8.09 5.14 -13.42
CA PHE A 90 8.14 6.47 -12.85
C PHE A 90 7.83 7.56 -13.89
N ALA A 91 8.35 7.43 -15.10
CA ALA A 91 8.04 8.33 -16.21
C ALA A 91 6.55 8.25 -16.60
N SER A 92 5.98 7.05 -16.68
CA SER A 92 4.55 6.88 -16.98
C SER A 92 3.66 7.41 -15.86
N ALA A 93 4.04 7.25 -14.59
CA ALA A 93 3.31 7.78 -13.43
C ALA A 93 3.30 9.33 -13.36
N LEU A 94 4.36 9.99 -13.85
CA LEU A 94 4.46 11.46 -13.86
C LEU A 94 3.65 12.11 -15.00
N ILE A 95 3.52 11.42 -16.13
CA ILE A 95 2.91 11.99 -17.35
C ILE A 95 1.39 11.81 -17.34
N PHE A 96 0.89 10.69 -16.81
CA PHE A 96 -0.53 10.40 -16.78
C PHE A 96 -1.05 10.45 -15.35
N LYS A 97 -1.73 11.55 -15.00
CA LYS A 97 -2.67 11.65 -13.86
C LYS A 97 -3.87 10.68 -14.01
N LEU A 98 -3.63 9.42 -14.39
CA LEU A 98 -4.63 8.38 -14.56
C LEU A 98 -4.57 7.41 -13.39
N ASP A 99 -5.72 6.82 -13.12
CA ASP A 99 -5.99 5.88 -12.05
C ASP A 99 -4.84 4.91 -11.81
N ILE A 100 -4.38 4.82 -10.55
CA ILE A 100 -3.26 3.97 -10.08
C ILE A 100 -3.42 2.53 -10.61
N VAL A 101 -4.66 2.08 -10.80
CA VAL A 101 -5.01 0.76 -11.33
C VAL A 101 -4.44 0.50 -12.74
N VAL A 102 -4.46 1.48 -13.64
CA VAL A 102 -3.98 1.32 -15.03
C VAL A 102 -2.45 1.23 -15.06
N ILE A 103 -1.78 2.01 -14.22
CA ILE A 103 -0.31 2.02 -14.08
C ILE A 103 0.17 0.68 -13.52
N VAL A 104 -0.50 0.16 -12.49
CA VAL A 104 -0.20 -1.17 -11.92
C VAL A 104 -0.43 -2.28 -12.95
N GLY A 105 -1.50 -2.18 -13.76
CA GLY A 105 -1.77 -3.13 -14.83
C GLY A 105 -0.68 -3.16 -15.91
N LEU A 106 -0.22 -1.99 -16.38
CA LEU A 106 0.84 -1.91 -17.37
C LEU A 106 2.20 -2.34 -16.82
N CYS A 107 2.54 -1.96 -15.58
CA CYS A 107 3.76 -2.45 -14.92
C CYS A 107 3.73 -3.97 -14.75
N GLY A 108 2.59 -4.56 -14.40
CA GLY A 108 2.42 -6.00 -14.34
C GLY A 108 2.65 -6.68 -15.69
N LEU A 109 2.10 -6.13 -16.77
CA LEU A 109 2.30 -6.65 -18.13
C LEU A 109 3.76 -6.57 -18.59
N VAL A 110 4.42 -5.43 -18.38
CA VAL A 110 5.83 -5.24 -18.75
C VAL A 110 6.74 -6.13 -17.88
N GLY A 111 6.42 -6.27 -16.59
CA GLY A 111 7.10 -7.18 -15.68
C GLY A 111 7.03 -8.64 -16.16
N ILE A 112 5.85 -9.12 -16.57
CA ILE A 112 5.68 -10.48 -17.08
C ILE A 112 6.48 -10.72 -18.37
N VAL A 113 6.54 -9.74 -19.27
CA VAL A 113 7.27 -9.86 -20.55
C VAL A 113 8.79 -9.86 -20.33
N ILE A 114 9.29 -9.10 -19.36
CA ILE A 114 10.74 -9.04 -19.05
C ILE A 114 11.20 -10.21 -18.17
N TYR A 115 10.35 -10.70 -17.25
CA TYR A 115 10.70 -11.78 -16.31
C TYR A 115 10.41 -13.19 -16.86
N HIS A 116 10.00 -13.33 -18.12
CA HIS A 116 9.81 -14.64 -18.75
C HIS A 116 11.14 -15.38 -19.00
N ASP A 117 12.28 -14.68 -19.03
CA ASP A 117 13.55 -15.23 -19.55
C ASP A 117 14.73 -15.32 -18.57
N GLU A 118 14.57 -15.07 -17.26
CA GLU A 118 15.67 -15.29 -16.30
C GLU A 118 15.32 -16.30 -15.19
N PRO A 119 16.08 -17.42 -15.07
CA PRO A 119 15.86 -18.41 -14.05
C PRO A 119 16.26 -17.84 -12.68
N LYS A 120 15.36 -18.03 -11.71
CA LYS A 120 15.59 -17.89 -10.27
C LYS A 120 17.04 -18.21 -9.90
N LYS A 121 17.80 -17.21 -9.45
CA LYS A 121 18.97 -17.47 -8.61
C LYS A 121 18.56 -17.49 -7.14
N PRO A 122 19.09 -18.46 -6.37
CA PRO A 122 18.60 -18.83 -5.03
C PRO A 122 18.73 -17.71 -3.99
#